data_AF-A0AA88YFA9-F1
#
_entry.id   AF-A0AA88YFA9-F1
#
_cell.length_a   1.000
_cell.length_b   1.000
_cell.length_c   1.000
_cell.angle_alpha   90.00
_cell.angle_beta   90.00
_cell.angle_gamma   90.00
#
_symmetry.space_group_name_H-M   'P 1'
#
loop_
_entity.id
_entity.type
_entity.pdbx_description
1 polymer ?
#
loop_
_entity_poly.entity_id
_entity_poly.type
_entity_poly.pdbx_seq_one_letter_code
_entity_poly.pdbx_strand_id
1 'polypeptide(L)'
;MLEGNYVEKDAKEVELSGKSFDDVKAFLRSFYPNMEHPLNESNVLQVYPLAHEYQMPLLQKCEEILLQNASIFGHGGRCPNLLIKYLCLAEKFNIEKVLTTAMETAAHTEFSSLLSDENIREYSLLSEKTRLQIAERRIELLEKKESSRMDKSRDFPKLLFGVRRSYCQ
;
A
#
# COMPACT_ATOMS: atom_id res chain seq x y z
N MET A 1 -16.48 26.65 8.05
CA MET A 1 -15.73 27.22 9.20
C MET A 1 -15.83 28.74 9.20
N LEU A 2 -15.38 29.44 8.15
CA LEU A 2 -15.35 30.92 8.12
C LEU A 2 -16.67 31.59 7.71
N GLU A 3 -17.59 30.84 7.09
CA GLU A 3 -18.88 31.39 6.60
C GLU A 3 -20.06 31.09 7.53
N GLY A 4 -19.86 30.30 8.59
CA GLY A 4 -20.92 29.92 9.54
C GLY A 4 -20.92 30.76 10.83
N ASN A 5 -21.90 30.54 11.70
CA ASN A 5 -21.98 31.17 13.03
C ASN A 5 -21.09 30.46 14.05
N TYR A 6 -19.79 30.44 13.76
CA TYR A 6 -18.76 29.81 14.60
C TYR A 6 -17.85 30.89 15.18
N VAL A 7 -17.28 30.64 16.36
CA VAL A 7 -16.38 31.62 17.02
C VAL A 7 -15.10 31.87 16.22
N GLU A 8 -14.74 30.89 15.39
CA GLU A 8 -13.59 30.91 14.48
C GLU A 8 -13.80 31.86 13.30
N LYS A 9 -15.03 32.31 13.02
CA LYS A 9 -15.33 33.25 11.94
C LYS A 9 -14.63 34.59 12.13
N ASP A 10 -14.64 35.09 13.37
CA ASP A 10 -14.08 36.41 13.73
C ASP A 10 -12.67 36.29 14.35
N ALA A 11 -12.17 35.06 14.49
CA ALA A 11 -10.86 34.79 15.07
C ALA A 11 -9.73 35.10 14.07
N LYS A 12 -8.70 35.81 14.55
CA LYS A 12 -7.48 36.07 13.75
C LYS A 12 -6.56 34.84 13.65
N GLU A 13 -6.67 33.94 14.63
CA GLU A 13 -5.87 32.73 14.74
C GLU A 13 -6.81 31.56 15.08
N VAL A 14 -6.56 30.41 14.48
CA VAL A 14 -7.31 29.18 14.73
C VAL A 14 -6.32 28.11 15.16
N GLU A 15 -6.53 27.55 16.35
CA GLU A 15 -5.70 26.47 16.86
C GLU A 15 -6.12 25.15 16.21
N LEU A 16 -5.15 24.42 15.66
CA LEU A 16 -5.36 23.10 15.06
C LEU A 16 -4.84 22.02 16.01
N SER A 17 -5.62 21.73 17.06
CA SER A 17 -5.23 20.76 18.09
C SER A 17 -5.05 19.35 17.53
N GLY A 18 -4.01 18.66 18.01
CA GLY A 18 -3.69 17.29 17.60
C GLY A 18 -3.05 17.16 16.21
N LYS A 19 -2.62 18.26 15.58
CA LYS A 19 -1.95 18.22 14.27
C LYS A 19 -0.47 18.53 14.38
N SER A 20 0.34 17.79 13.62
CA SER A 20 1.77 18.09 13.47
C SER A 20 1.96 19.33 12.60
N PHE A 21 2.87 20.22 13.03
CA PHE A 21 3.28 21.37 12.21
C PHE A 21 3.78 20.94 10.83
N ASP A 22 4.57 19.87 10.76
CA ASP A 22 5.15 19.40 9.50
C ASP A 22 4.09 18.86 8.55
N ASP A 23 3.07 18.16 9.07
CA ASP A 23 1.98 17.63 8.26
C ASP A 23 1.12 18.78 7.71
N VAL A 24 0.77 19.77 8.55
CA VAL A 24 0.02 20.96 8.13
C VAL A 24 0.81 21.75 7.09
N LYS A 25 2.11 21.94 7.29
CA LYS A 25 2.99 22.60 6.33
C LYS A 25 3.06 21.86 4.99
N ALA A 26 3.20 20.54 5.01
CA ALA A 26 3.21 19.72 3.79
C ALA A 26 1.88 19.80 3.04
N PHE A 27 0.76 19.76 3.78
CA PHE A 27 -0.59 19.90 3.25
C PHE A 27 -0.81 21.26 2.58
N LEU A 28 -0.52 22.37 3.28
CA LEU A 28 -0.69 23.72 2.73
C LEU A 28 0.16 23.92 1.47
N ARG A 29 1.42 23.46 1.50
CA ARG A 29 2.31 23.55 0.33
C ARG A 29 1.82 22.72 -0.87
N SER A 30 1.19 21.58 -0.62
CA SER A 30 0.62 20.72 -1.66
C SER A 30 -0.66 21.29 -2.26
N PHE A 31 -1.35 22.16 -1.52
CA PHE A 31 -2.60 22.78 -1.93
C PHE A 31 -2.40 24.07 -2.75
N TYR A 32 -1.46 24.94 -2.37
CA TYR A 32 -1.27 26.21 -3.06
C TYR A 32 -0.38 26.05 -4.30
N PRO A 33 -0.88 26.35 -5.52
CA PRO A 33 -0.17 26.08 -6.78
C PRO A 33 1.14 26.85 -6.95
N ASN A 34 1.35 27.92 -6.18
CA ASN A 34 2.55 28.77 -6.24
C ASN A 34 3.64 28.35 -5.23
N MET A 35 3.45 27.27 -4.49
CA MET A 35 4.44 26.75 -3.51
C MET A 35 5.28 25.64 -4.13
N GLU A 36 6.61 25.64 -3.87
CA GLU A 36 7.60 24.72 -4.47
C GLU A 36 7.49 23.23 -4.06
N HIS A 37 6.40 22.76 -3.45
CA HIS A 37 6.28 21.36 -3.01
C HIS A 37 4.97 20.72 -3.47
N PRO A 38 4.89 20.25 -4.74
CA PRO A 38 3.72 19.55 -5.22
C PRO A 38 3.53 18.22 -4.49
N LEU A 39 2.28 17.78 -4.39
CA LEU A 39 1.92 16.47 -3.90
C LEU A 39 2.65 15.35 -4.68
N ASN A 40 3.29 14.43 -3.97
CA ASN A 40 4.09 13.34 -4.52
C ASN A 40 4.18 12.13 -3.55
N GLU A 41 4.91 11.08 -3.94
CA GLU A 41 5.02 9.82 -3.17
C GLU A 41 5.59 10.01 -1.75
N SER A 42 6.47 11.00 -1.54
CA SER A 42 7.14 11.24 -0.25
C SER A 42 6.27 11.95 0.78
N ASN A 43 5.28 12.74 0.35
CA ASN A 43 4.44 13.54 1.24
C ASN A 43 2.97 13.07 1.28
N VAL A 44 2.54 12.18 0.38
CA VAL A 44 1.13 11.75 0.28
C VAL A 44 0.57 11.19 1.60
N LEU A 45 1.40 10.49 2.39
CA LEU A 45 0.99 9.95 3.69
C LEU A 45 0.67 11.02 4.74
N GLN A 46 1.35 12.18 4.66
CA GLN A 46 1.13 13.32 5.54
C GLN A 46 -0.04 14.18 5.08
N VAL A 47 -0.17 14.31 3.75
CA VAL A 47 -1.15 15.18 3.12
C VAL A 47 -2.55 14.55 3.13
N TYR A 48 -2.67 13.23 2.91
CA TYR A 48 -3.97 12.55 2.78
C TYR A 48 -4.89 12.75 3.99
N PRO A 49 -4.45 12.53 5.26
CA PRO A 49 -5.33 12.71 6.42
C PRO A 49 -5.96 14.10 6.50
N LEU A 50 -5.17 15.14 6.22
CA LEU A 50 -5.61 16.53 6.24
C LEU A 50 -6.51 16.85 5.05
N ALA A 51 -6.16 16.34 3.86
CA ALA A 51 -7.01 16.46 2.67
C ALA A 51 -8.39 15.82 2.88
N HIS A 52 -8.44 14.68 3.58
CA HIS A 52 -9.66 13.97 3.92
C HIS A 52 -10.49 14.75 4.95
N GLU A 53 -9.85 15.19 6.04
CA GLU A 53 -10.51 15.94 7.10
C GLU A 53 -11.12 17.26 6.61
N TYR A 54 -10.39 17.99 5.77
CA TYR A 54 -10.84 19.27 5.22
C TYR A 54 -11.57 19.15 3.88
N GLN A 55 -11.87 17.93 3.41
CA GLN A 55 -12.61 17.65 2.17
C GLN A 55 -12.03 18.36 0.94
N MET A 56 -10.71 18.30 0.80
CA MET A 56 -10.00 19.06 -0.21
C MET A 56 -10.05 18.40 -1.59
N PRO A 57 -10.05 19.18 -2.69
CA PRO A 57 -10.06 18.64 -4.06
C PRO A 57 -8.85 17.75 -4.41
N LEU A 58 -7.75 17.87 -3.67
CA LEU A 58 -6.53 17.10 -3.90
C LEU A 58 -6.63 15.62 -3.50
N LEU A 59 -7.72 15.21 -2.85
CA LEU A 59 -7.95 13.82 -2.43
C LEU A 59 -7.81 12.80 -3.56
N GLN A 60 -8.44 13.08 -4.70
CA GLN A 60 -8.38 12.17 -5.86
C GLN A 60 -6.93 11.94 -6.31
N LYS A 61 -6.13 13.02 -6.35
CA LYS A 61 -4.72 12.93 -6.71
C LYS A 61 -3.91 12.17 -5.67
N CYS A 62 -4.23 12.29 -4.38
CA CYS A 62 -3.60 11.46 -3.36
C CYS A 62 -3.93 9.98 -3.54
N GLU A 63 -5.18 9.62 -3.80
CA GLU A 63 -5.58 8.22 -4.00
C GLU A 63 -4.91 7.60 -5.24
N GLU A 64 -4.76 8.36 -6.31
CA GLU A 64 -4.02 7.94 -7.50
C GLU A 64 -2.55 7.63 -7.17
N ILE A 65 -1.88 8.51 -6.41
CA ILE A 65 -0.49 8.29 -5.96
C ILE A 65 -0.41 7.08 -5.04
N LEU A 66 -1.33 6.94 -4.07
CA LEU A 66 -1.36 5.79 -3.16
C LEU A 66 -1.55 4.48 -3.92
N LEU A 67 -2.45 4.46 -4.90
CA LEU A 67 -2.75 3.29 -5.72
C LEU A 67 -1.57 2.88 -6.61
N GLN A 68 -0.97 3.86 -7.30
CA GLN A 68 0.23 3.65 -8.11
C GLN A 68 1.34 3.03 -7.26
N ASN A 69 1.61 3.63 -6.09
CA ASN A 69 2.65 3.12 -5.22
C ASN A 69 2.33 1.71 -4.70
N ALA A 70 1.10 1.45 -4.25
CA ALA A 70 0.68 0.15 -3.74
C ALA A 70 0.89 -0.99 -4.74
N SER A 71 0.74 -0.72 -6.05
CA SER A 71 0.92 -1.74 -7.11
C SER A 71 2.38 -2.02 -7.49
N ILE A 72 3.32 -1.13 -7.16
CA ILE A 72 4.72 -1.21 -7.61
C ILE A 72 5.62 -1.96 -6.60
N PHE A 73 5.19 -2.08 -5.34
CA PHE A 73 5.94 -2.91 -4.38
C PHE A 73 5.96 -4.37 -4.87
N GLY A 74 7.13 -4.99 -4.93
CA GLY A 74 7.30 -6.36 -5.48
C GLY A 74 8.30 -6.46 -6.64
N HIS A 75 8.59 -5.36 -7.33
CA HIS A 75 9.65 -5.28 -8.33
C HIS A 75 10.69 -4.21 -7.95
N GLY A 76 11.87 -4.63 -7.46
CA GLY A 76 13.05 -3.74 -7.40
C GLY A 76 13.21 -2.85 -6.16
N GLY A 77 13.02 -3.39 -4.95
CA GLY A 77 13.67 -2.82 -3.76
C GLY A 77 12.93 -1.68 -3.02
N ARG A 78 11.62 -1.51 -3.21
CA ARG A 78 10.84 -0.59 -2.36
C ARG A 78 10.56 -1.18 -0.98
N CYS A 79 10.65 -0.32 0.05
CA CYS A 79 10.65 -0.70 1.47
C CYS A 79 9.30 -1.27 1.96
N PRO A 80 9.27 -2.48 2.56
CA PRO A 80 8.08 -3.07 3.17
C PRO A 80 7.38 -2.17 4.20
N ASN A 81 8.15 -1.34 4.92
CA ASN A 81 7.63 -0.36 5.87
C ASN A 81 6.62 0.61 5.22
N LEU A 82 6.90 1.04 3.98
CA LEU A 82 6.05 1.98 3.27
C LEU A 82 4.74 1.32 2.79
N LEU A 83 4.81 0.06 2.38
CA LEU A 83 3.62 -0.74 2.04
C LEU A 83 2.69 -0.89 3.25
N ILE A 84 3.25 -1.15 4.44
CA ILE A 84 2.45 -1.27 5.67
C ILE A 84 1.80 0.07 6.02
N LYS A 85 2.51 1.19 5.86
CA LYS A 85 1.92 2.53 6.03
C LYS A 85 0.75 2.77 5.08
N TYR A 86 0.83 2.32 3.83
CA TYR A 86 -0.29 2.40 2.88
C TYR A 86 -1.45 1.49 3.28
N LEU A 87 -1.20 0.27 3.75
CA LEU A 87 -2.23 -0.62 4.29
C LEU A 87 -2.98 0.04 5.46
N CYS A 88 -2.24 0.55 6.45
CA CYS A 88 -2.83 1.20 7.62
C CYS A 88 -3.65 2.44 7.24
N LEU A 89 -3.13 3.27 6.33
CA LEU A 89 -3.84 4.45 5.84
C LEU A 89 -5.13 4.05 5.10
N ALA A 90 -5.01 3.13 4.14
CA ALA A 90 -6.15 2.71 3.32
C ALA A 90 -7.24 2.02 4.14
N GLU A 91 -6.87 1.23 5.15
CA GLU A 91 -7.83 0.64 6.10
C GLU A 91 -8.50 1.72 6.96
N LYS A 92 -7.71 2.64 7.53
CA LYS A 92 -8.24 3.71 8.40
C LYS A 92 -9.25 4.61 7.69
N PHE A 93 -9.03 4.90 6.41
CA PHE A 93 -9.86 5.80 5.62
C PHE A 93 -10.77 5.07 4.61
N ASN A 94 -10.86 3.75 4.67
CA ASN A 94 -11.68 2.92 3.75
C ASN A 94 -11.40 3.17 2.25
N ILE A 95 -10.14 3.30 1.86
CA ILE A 95 -9.73 3.50 0.47
C ILE A 95 -9.65 2.14 -0.23
N GLU A 96 -10.82 1.56 -0.58
CA GLU A 96 -10.95 0.14 -0.97
C GLU A 96 -9.98 -0.31 -2.07
N LYS A 97 -9.81 0.49 -3.14
CA LYS A 97 -8.91 0.13 -4.25
C LYS A 97 -7.45 0.10 -3.83
N VAL A 98 -7.03 1.03 -2.98
CA VAL A 98 -5.65 1.07 -2.44
C VAL A 98 -5.46 -0.10 -1.47
N LEU A 99 -6.43 -0.35 -0.59
CA LEU A 99 -6.36 -1.43 0.39
C LEU A 99 -6.25 -2.79 -0.29
N THR A 100 -7.13 -3.09 -1.25
CA THR A 100 -7.12 -4.35 -2.01
C THR A 100 -5.82 -4.55 -2.78
N THR A 101 -5.33 -3.51 -3.46
CA THR A 101 -4.05 -3.55 -4.17
C THR A 101 -2.88 -3.78 -3.21
N ALA A 102 -2.83 -3.04 -2.09
CA ALA A 102 -1.77 -3.18 -1.11
C ALA A 102 -1.77 -4.55 -0.42
N MET A 103 -2.96 -5.14 -0.16
CA MET A 103 -3.08 -6.50 0.39
C MET A 103 -2.53 -7.54 -0.59
N GLU A 104 -2.88 -7.44 -1.87
CA GLU A 104 -2.36 -8.34 -2.91
C GLU A 104 -0.83 -8.25 -3.00
N THR A 105 -0.31 -7.03 -2.94
CA THR A 105 1.13 -6.79 -2.95
C THR A 105 1.84 -7.32 -1.69
N ALA A 106 1.23 -7.16 -0.51
CA ALA A 106 1.74 -7.72 0.74
C ALA A 106 1.77 -9.25 0.71
N ALA A 107 0.77 -9.89 0.11
CA ALA A 107 0.75 -11.35 -0.06
C ALA A 107 1.93 -11.87 -0.89
N HIS A 108 2.42 -11.08 -1.86
CA HIS A 108 3.59 -11.40 -2.68
C HIS A 108 4.94 -11.00 -2.06
N THR A 109 4.94 -10.11 -1.08
CA THR A 109 6.16 -9.64 -0.39
C THR A 109 6.67 -10.71 0.57
N GLU A 110 7.98 -10.79 0.83
CA GLU A 110 8.52 -11.76 1.79
C GLU A 110 7.96 -11.52 3.21
N PHE A 111 7.46 -12.57 3.87
CA PHE A 111 6.77 -12.45 5.16
C PHE A 111 7.70 -11.97 6.27
N SER A 112 8.95 -12.45 6.27
CA SER A 112 10.02 -12.00 7.16
C SER A 112 10.27 -10.50 7.07
N SER A 113 10.13 -9.92 5.88
CA SER A 113 10.31 -8.50 5.62
C SER A 113 9.11 -7.66 6.08
N LEU A 114 7.89 -8.21 5.96
CA LEU A 114 6.67 -7.56 6.48
C LEU A 114 6.60 -7.59 8.01
N LEU A 115 7.11 -8.65 8.64
CA LEU A 115 7.10 -8.83 10.10
C LEU A 115 8.47 -8.58 10.75
N SER A 116 9.33 -7.77 10.13
CA SER A 116 10.58 -7.35 10.76
C SER A 116 10.31 -6.55 12.04
N ASP A 117 11.30 -6.45 12.92
CA ASP A 117 11.19 -5.68 14.17
C ASP A 117 10.79 -4.21 13.93
N GLU A 118 11.20 -3.64 12.79
CA GLU A 118 10.86 -2.28 12.36
C GLU A 118 9.40 -2.11 11.93
N ASN A 119 8.71 -3.20 11.58
CA ASN A 119 7.42 -3.18 10.91
C ASN A 119 6.31 -3.83 11.74
N ILE A 120 6.66 -4.67 12.71
CA ILE A 120 5.71 -5.47 13.49
C ILE A 120 4.71 -4.59 14.26
N ARG A 121 5.15 -3.41 14.72
CA ARG A 121 4.28 -2.47 15.44
C ARG A 121 3.18 -1.93 14.53
N GLU A 122 3.54 -1.36 13.38
CA GLU A 122 2.57 -0.83 12.42
C GLU A 122 1.70 -1.95 11.83
N TYR A 123 2.29 -3.11 11.52
CA TYR A 123 1.53 -4.25 11.03
C TYR A 123 0.46 -4.71 12.04
N SER A 124 0.77 -4.63 13.35
CA SER A 124 -0.19 -4.97 14.41
C SER A 124 -1.36 -3.99 14.54
N LEU A 125 -1.27 -2.78 13.97
CA LEU A 125 -2.36 -1.82 13.92
C LEU A 125 -3.45 -2.20 12.92
N LEU A 126 -3.12 -3.08 11.96
CA LEU A 126 -4.10 -3.57 10.99
C LEU A 126 -5.15 -4.44 11.69
N SER A 127 -6.39 -4.31 11.24
CA SER A 127 -7.48 -5.15 11.71
C SER A 127 -7.16 -6.64 11.52
N GLU A 128 -7.72 -7.47 12.40
CA GLU A 128 -7.61 -8.92 12.28
C GLU A 128 -8.11 -9.41 10.91
N LYS A 129 -9.19 -8.81 10.41
CA LYS A 129 -9.74 -9.09 9.08
C LYS A 129 -8.71 -8.88 7.98
N THR A 130 -8.08 -7.71 7.92
CA THR A 130 -7.07 -7.40 6.89
C THR A 130 -5.87 -8.33 6.98
N ARG A 131 -5.39 -8.58 8.20
CA ARG A 131 -4.27 -9.52 8.41
C ARG A 131 -4.63 -10.95 7.98
N LEU A 132 -5.85 -11.39 8.25
CA LEU A 132 -6.34 -12.70 7.83
C LEU A 132 -6.41 -12.79 6.29
N GLN A 133 -6.96 -11.78 5.63
CA GLN A 133 -7.05 -11.75 4.16
C GLN A 133 -5.67 -11.81 3.48
N ILE A 134 -4.67 -11.10 4.03
CA ILE A 134 -3.29 -11.18 3.55
C ILE A 134 -2.72 -12.60 3.74
N ALA A 135 -2.98 -13.23 4.90
CA ALA A 135 -2.50 -14.57 5.20
C ALA A 135 -3.16 -15.64 4.31
N GLU A 136 -4.48 -15.60 4.15
CA GLU A 136 -5.25 -16.49 3.26
C GLU A 136 -4.73 -16.38 1.82
N ARG A 137 -4.60 -15.15 1.31
CA ARG A 137 -4.09 -14.92 -0.04
C ARG A 137 -2.67 -15.47 -0.22
N ARG A 138 -1.82 -15.33 0.80
CA ARG A 138 -0.47 -15.88 0.77
C ARG A 138 -0.46 -17.41 0.72
N ILE A 139 -1.34 -18.06 1.49
CA ILE A 139 -1.50 -19.52 1.46
C ILE A 139 -1.90 -19.99 0.06
N GLU A 140 -2.89 -19.34 -0.57
CA GLU A 140 -3.29 -19.67 -1.95
C GLU A 140 -2.12 -19.57 -2.96
N LEU A 141 -1.29 -18.52 -2.84
CA LEU A 141 -0.13 -18.33 -3.72
C LEU A 141 0.93 -19.42 -3.52
N LEU A 142 1.13 -19.87 -2.27
CA LEU A 142 2.04 -20.97 -1.95
C LEU A 142 1.51 -22.31 -2.50
N GLU A 143 0.23 -22.61 -2.32
CA GLU A 143 -0.40 -23.83 -2.86
C GLU A 143 -0.28 -23.90 -4.39
N LYS A 144 -0.53 -22.79 -5.08
CA LYS A 144 -0.35 -22.69 -6.54
C LYS A 144 1.11 -22.93 -6.96
N LYS A 145 2.06 -22.36 -6.21
CA LYS A 145 3.49 -22.53 -6.48
C LYS A 145 3.93 -23.98 -6.30
N GLU A 146 3.48 -24.66 -5.25
CA GLU A 146 3.77 -26.08 -5.01
C GLU A 146 3.13 -26.99 -6.06
N SER A 147 1.88 -26.73 -6.44
CA SER A 147 1.21 -27.44 -7.53
C SER A 147 2.02 -27.35 -8.84
N SER A 148 2.45 -26.14 -9.19
CA SER A 148 3.28 -25.90 -10.40
C SER A 148 4.67 -26.57 -10.34
N ARG A 149 5.25 -26.74 -9.15
CA ARG A 149 6.52 -27.45 -8.94
C ARG A 149 6.35 -28.95 -9.13
N MET A 150 5.26 -29.52 -8.61
CA MET A 150 4.94 -30.94 -8.78
C MET A 150 4.71 -31.30 -10.25
N ASP A 151 4.03 -30.47 -11.03
CA ASP A 151 3.80 -30.71 -12.46
C ASP A 151 5.11 -30.71 -13.25
N LYS A 152 6.00 -29.73 -13.01
CA LYS A 152 7.34 -29.69 -13.64
C LYS A 152 8.21 -30.89 -13.28
N SER A 153 8.11 -31.40 -12.06
CA SER A 153 8.83 -32.61 -11.63
C SER A 153 8.31 -33.89 -12.29
N ARG A 154 7.02 -33.95 -12.68
CA ARG A 154 6.42 -35.09 -13.41
C ARG A 154 6.77 -35.10 -14.89
N ASP A 155 7.19 -33.97 -15.46
CA ASP A 155 7.64 -33.88 -16.85
C ASP A 155 9.14 -34.19 -17.04
N PHE A 156 9.95 -34.14 -15.97
CA PHE A 156 11.36 -34.51 -16.00
C PHE A 156 11.63 -35.98 -16.44
N PRO A 157 10.86 -36.99 -16.00
CA PRO A 157 11.03 -38.37 -16.47
C PRO A 157 10.72 -38.57 -17.96
N LYS A 158 9.94 -37.68 -18.61
CA LYS A 158 9.57 -37.84 -20.03
C LYS A 158 10.65 -37.35 -21.00
N LEU A 159 11.54 -36.45 -20.55
CA LEU A 159 12.66 -35.93 -21.36
C LEU A 159 13.90 -36.83 -21.37
N LEU A 160 14.02 -37.76 -20.41
CA LEU A 160 15.12 -38.74 -20.38
C LEU A 160 14.80 -40.05 -21.12
N PHE A 161 13.53 -40.31 -21.44
CA PHE A 161 13.08 -41.57 -22.09
C PHE A 161 12.45 -41.39 -23.48
N GLY A 162 12.54 -40.19 -24.08
CA GLY A 162 12.06 -39.94 -25.44
C GLY A 162 13.21 -39.73 -26.43
N VAL A 163 13.28 -40.60 -27.46
CA VAL A 163 14.14 -40.60 -28.68
C VAL A 163 15.32 -41.60 -28.56
N ARG A 164 15.40 -42.73 -29.28
CA ARG A 164 14.59 -43.35 -30.34
C ARG A 164 14.90 -44.86 -30.39
N ARG A 165 13.88 -45.70 -30.51
CA ARG A 165 14.00 -46.94 -31.30
C ARG A 165 14.03 -46.54 -32.78
N SER A 166 15.03 -46.98 -33.52
CA SER A 166 14.94 -47.09 -34.99
C SER A 166 15.84 -48.25 -35.42
N TYR A 167 15.17 -49.34 -35.80
CA TYR A 167 15.73 -50.48 -36.51
C TYR A 167 16.30 -50.03 -37.85
N CYS A 168 17.43 -50.58 -38.27
CA CYS A 168 17.80 -50.72 -39.68
C CYS A 168 18.57 -52.02 -39.91
N GLN A 169 17.87 -52.91 -40.63
CA GLN A 169 18.26 -54.06 -41.46
C GLN A 169 19.18 -55.15 -40.90
#